data_AF-A0A9X3EZM9-F1
#
_entry.id   AF-A0A9X3EZM9-F1
#
_cell.length_a   1.000
_cell.length_b   1.000
_cell.length_c   1.000
_cell.angle_alpha   90.00
_cell.angle_beta   90.00
_cell.angle_gamma   90.00
#
_symmetry.space_group_name_H-M   'P 1'
#
loop_
_entity.id
_entity.type
_entity.pdbx_description
1 polymer ?
#
loop_
_entity_poly.entity_id
_entity_poly.type
_entity_poly.pdbx_seq_one_letter_code
_entity_poly.pdbx_strand_id
1 'polypeptide(L)'
;MDTALEQFADLDGRLVDAAKDIKVLSQLAWPPQVGAEFLARWHAGDPRLPAVEPPRVRFDSNIRALASIMRECDRNHPSAATSTAPPAATSSRRR
;
A
#
# COMPACT_ATOMS: atom_id res chain seq x y z
N MET A 1 -34.66 -7.89 -6.94
CA MET A 1 -33.39 -7.87 -6.20
C MET A 1 -32.31 -7.63 -7.23
N ASP A 2 -31.58 -6.53 -7.08
CA ASP A 2 -30.66 -6.03 -8.10
C ASP A 2 -29.39 -6.89 -8.14
N THR A 3 -29.38 -7.90 -9.01
CA THR A 3 -28.28 -8.87 -9.19
C THR A 3 -26.91 -8.20 -9.42
N ALA A 4 -26.88 -6.99 -9.97
CA ALA A 4 -25.64 -6.21 -10.12
C ALA A 4 -25.06 -5.74 -8.78
N LEU A 5 -25.90 -5.34 -7.82
CA LEU A 5 -25.43 -4.95 -6.48
C LEU A 5 -24.88 -6.15 -5.71
N GLU A 6 -25.50 -7.32 -5.87
CA GLU A 6 -25.03 -8.57 -5.29
C GLU A 6 -23.64 -8.96 -5.85
N GLN A 7 -23.43 -8.77 -7.16
CA GLN A 7 -22.13 -9.00 -7.81
C GLN A 7 -21.04 -8.02 -7.32
N PHE A 8 -21.37 -6.74 -7.14
CA PHE A 8 -20.41 -5.78 -6.62
C PHE A 8 -20.06 -6.03 -5.14
N ALA A 9 -21.03 -6.46 -4.34
CA ALA A 9 -20.79 -6.83 -2.95
C ALA A 9 -19.85 -8.04 -2.82
N ASP A 10 -19.97 -9.04 -3.71
CA ASP A 10 -19.05 -10.18 -3.75
C ASP A 10 -17.62 -9.75 -4.13
N LEU A 11 -17.48 -8.88 -5.13
CA LEU A 11 -16.18 -8.35 -5.55
C LEU A 11 -15.50 -7.53 -4.44
N ASP A 12 -16.26 -6.72 -3.69
CA ASP A 12 -15.73 -5.96 -2.56
C ASP A 12 -15.29 -6.87 -1.41
N GLY A 13 -16.07 -7.93 -1.11
CA GLY A 13 -15.67 -8.96 -0.14
C GLY A 13 -14.33 -9.62 -0.51
N ARG A 14 -14.17 -9.99 -1.79
CA ARG A 14 -12.93 -10.58 -2.31
C ARG A 14 -11.75 -9.59 -2.27
N LEU A 15 -12.02 -8.31 -2.48
CA LEU A 15 -11.01 -7.24 -2.39
C LEU A 15 -10.50 -7.08 -0.95
N VAL A 16 -11.41 -6.99 0.02
CA VAL A 16 -11.07 -6.89 1.43
C VAL A 16 -10.25 -8.11 1.88
N ASP A 17 -10.66 -9.31 1.48
CA ASP A 17 -9.94 -10.54 1.81
C ASP A 17 -8.54 -10.61 1.19
N ALA A 18 -8.35 -10.13 -0.03
CA ALA A 18 -7.03 -10.07 -0.67
C ALA A 18 -6.11 -9.01 -0.04
N ALA A 19 -6.68 -7.91 0.48
CA ALA A 19 -5.94 -6.77 0.98
C ALA A 19 -5.64 -6.82 2.49
N LYS A 20 -6.47 -7.47 3.31
CA LYS A 20 -6.36 -7.45 4.79
C LYS A 20 -5.01 -7.91 5.34
N ASP A 21 -4.34 -8.82 4.64
CA ASP A 21 -3.05 -9.40 5.05
C ASP A 21 -1.85 -8.58 4.55
N ILE A 22 -2.07 -7.56 3.72
CA ILE A 22 -1.02 -6.70 3.17
C ILE A 22 -0.64 -5.64 4.20
N LYS A 23 0.34 -5.95 5.06
CA LYS A 23 0.86 -5.04 6.09
C LYS A 23 2.27 -4.56 5.80
N VAL A 24 2.46 -3.85 4.68
CA VAL A 24 3.78 -3.38 4.20
C VAL A 24 4.52 -2.55 5.25
N LEU A 25 3.82 -1.60 5.89
CA LEU A 25 4.43 -0.74 6.92
C LEU A 25 4.90 -1.54 8.13
N SER A 26 4.19 -2.60 8.52
CA SER A 26 4.60 -3.48 9.61
C SER A 26 5.85 -4.29 9.26
N GLN A 27 6.10 -4.55 7.97
CA GLN A 27 7.32 -5.24 7.51
C GLN A 27 8.54 -4.32 7.41
N LEU A 28 8.31 -3.01 7.28
CA LEU A 28 9.37 -1.99 7.24
C LEU A 28 9.71 -1.44 8.64
N ALA A 29 8.90 -1.76 9.65
CA ALA A 29 9.14 -1.33 11.02
C ALA A 29 10.43 -1.98 11.57
N TRP A 30 11.28 -1.16 12.19
CA TRP A 30 12.42 -1.70 12.93
C TRP A 30 11.94 -2.54 14.12
N PRO A 31 12.67 -3.63 14.47
CA PRO A 31 12.43 -4.33 15.72
C PRO A 31 12.47 -3.35 16.90
N PRO A 32 11.62 -3.51 17.92
CA PRO A 32 11.52 -2.56 19.03
C PRO A 32 12.85 -2.36 19.77
N GLN A 33 13.70 -3.37 19.82
CA GLN A 33 15.04 -3.31 20.39
C GLN A 33 15.96 -2.37 19.60
N VAL A 34 15.88 -2.42 18.27
CA VAL A 34 16.69 -1.57 17.37
C VAL A 34 16.26 -0.10 17.49
N GLY A 35 14.96 0.15 17.58
CA GLY A 35 14.42 1.49 17.83
C GLY A 35 14.88 2.06 19.17
N ALA A 36 14.81 1.27 20.24
CA ALA A 36 15.26 1.68 21.57
C ALA A 36 16.76 1.99 21.62
N GLU A 37 17.59 1.15 20.98
CA GLU A 37 19.03 1.37 20.90
C GLU A 37 19.39 2.63 20.10
N PHE A 38 18.71 2.85 18.96
CA PHE A 38 18.88 4.07 18.18
C PHE A 38 18.55 5.31 18.99
N LEU A 39 17.41 5.32 19.70
CA LEU A 39 17.02 6.45 20.55
C LEU A 39 18.01 6.70 21.68
N ALA A 40 18.49 5.65 22.35
CA ALA A 40 19.49 5.78 23.41
C ALA A 40 20.80 6.40 22.89
N ARG A 41 21.28 5.97 21.73
CA ARG A 41 22.48 6.52 21.08
C ARG A 41 22.28 7.94 20.56
N TRP A 42 21.10 8.24 20.03
CA TRP A 42 20.69 9.59 19.65
C TRP A 42 20.75 10.54 20.86
N HIS A 43 20.19 10.14 21.99
CA HIS A 43 20.28 10.91 23.24
C HIS A 43 21.70 11.07 23.76
N ALA A 44 22.59 10.11 23.50
CA ALA A 44 24.01 10.18 23.84
C ALA A 44 24.87 11.01 22.86
N GLY A 45 24.27 11.58 21.80
CA GLY A 45 24.97 12.41 20.83
C GLY A 45 25.74 11.62 19.74
N ASP A 46 25.49 10.32 19.60
CA ASP A 46 26.13 9.44 18.61
C ASP A 46 25.08 8.77 17.70
N PRO A 47 24.46 9.53 16.79
CA PRO A 47 23.36 9.05 15.96
C PRO A 47 23.87 8.11 14.86
N ARG A 48 23.95 6.81 15.16
CA ARG A 48 24.28 5.78 14.16
C ARG A 48 23.02 5.06 13.70
N LEU A 49 22.81 5.04 12.40
CA LEU A 49 21.75 4.23 11.80
C LEU A 49 22.05 2.74 12.00
N PRO A 50 21.09 1.96 12.51
CA PRO A 50 21.23 0.52 12.63
C PRO A 50 21.16 -0.12 11.23
N ALA A 51 22.09 -1.02 10.94
CA ALA A 51 22.09 -1.82 9.71
C ALA A 51 21.19 -3.04 9.91
N VAL A 52 19.88 -2.87 9.73
CA VAL A 52 18.91 -3.96 9.73
C VAL A 52 18.55 -4.32 8.30
N GLU A 53 18.78 -5.57 7.91
CA GLU A 53 18.28 -6.08 6.65
C GLU A 53 16.75 -6.27 6.78
N PRO A 54 15.93 -5.58 5.98
CA PRO A 54 14.49 -5.74 6.05
C PRO A 54 14.09 -7.16 5.61
N PRO A 55 13.08 -7.76 6.25
CA PRO A 55 12.60 -9.07 5.83
C PRO A 55 12.08 -8.99 4.38
N ARG A 56 12.54 -9.92 3.54
CA ARG A 56 12.05 -10.07 2.16
C ARG A 56 10.68 -10.73 2.18
N VAL A 57 9.64 -9.93 2.43
CA VAL A 57 8.26 -10.41 2.35
C VAL A 57 7.78 -10.41 0.91
N ARG A 58 7.22 -11.55 0.50
CA ARG A 58 6.69 -11.78 -0.83
C ARG A 58 5.17 -11.70 -0.79
N PHE A 59 4.60 -10.73 -1.50
CA PHE A 59 3.15 -10.55 -1.64
C PHE A 59 2.62 -11.07 -2.99
N ASP A 60 3.36 -11.96 -3.67
CA ASP A 60 3.04 -12.41 -5.04
C ASP A 60 1.64 -13.05 -5.17
N SER A 61 1.11 -13.66 -4.10
CA SER A 61 -0.27 -14.19 -4.04
C SER A 61 -1.29 -13.06 -4.01
N ASN A 62 -1.11 -12.08 -3.13
CA ASN A 62 -2.02 -10.95 -2.95
C ASN A 62 -2.02 -10.06 -4.20
N ILE A 63 -0.85 -9.83 -4.80
CA ILE A 63 -0.72 -9.11 -6.07
C ILE A 63 -1.51 -9.82 -7.17
N ARG A 64 -1.42 -11.16 -7.27
CA ARG A 64 -2.18 -11.95 -8.24
C ARG A 64 -3.68 -11.89 -8.00
N ALA A 65 -4.13 -11.96 -6.75
CA ALA A 65 -5.54 -11.86 -6.38
C ALA A 65 -6.11 -10.48 -6.75
N LEU A 66 -5.43 -9.40 -6.35
CA LEU A 66 -5.81 -8.02 -6.69
C LEU A 66 -5.84 -7.80 -8.20
N ALA A 67 -4.85 -8.31 -8.94
CA ALA A 67 -4.84 -8.22 -10.40
C ALA A 67 -5.99 -8.99 -11.06
N SER A 68 -6.49 -10.07 -10.45
CA SER A 68 -7.68 -10.77 -10.93
C SER A 68 -8.94 -9.93 -10.72
N ILE A 69 -9.11 -9.41 -9.51
CA ILE A 69 -10.25 -8.55 -9.15
C ILE A 69 -10.29 -7.30 -10.04
N MET A 70 -9.13 -6.67 -10.29
CA MET A 70 -9.01 -5.53 -11.20
C MET A 70 -9.36 -5.86 -12.66
N ARG A 71 -9.22 -7.11 -13.11
CA ARG A 71 -9.64 -7.53 -14.45
C ARG A 71 -11.14 -7.79 -14.53
N GLU A 72 -11.72 -8.26 -13.43
CA GLU A 72 -13.17 -8.55 -13.31
C GLU A 72 -13.98 -7.25 -13.11
N CYS A 73 -13.41 -6.25 -12.43
CA CYS A 73 -13.91 -4.88 -12.46
C CYS A 73 -13.68 -4.26 -13.85
N ASP A 74 -14.71 -4.28 -14.69
CA ASP A 74 -14.65 -3.79 -16.06
C ASP A 74 -14.24 -2.29 -16.15
N ARG A 75 -13.37 -1.99 -17.13
CA ARG A 75 -12.89 -0.65 -17.52
C ARG A 75 -13.98 0.19 -18.20
N ASN A 76 -15.13 -0.41 -18.52
CA ASN A 76 -16.29 0.26 -19.11
C ASN A 76 -17.21 0.94 -18.08
N HIS A 77 -16.87 0.91 -16.79
CA HIS A 77 -17.61 1.68 -15.80
C HIS A 77 -17.36 3.19 -16.02
N PRO A 78 -18.41 4.02 -16.22
CA PRO A 78 -18.26 5.45 -16.57
C PRO A 78 -17.57 6.31 -15.49
N SER A 79 -17.23 5.74 -14.33
CA SER A 79 -16.41 6.40 -13.30
C SER A 79 -14.89 6.21 -13.48
N ALA A 80 -14.42 5.32 -14.37
CA ALA A 80 -13.00 5.12 -14.63
C ALA A 80 -12.36 6.32 -15.37
N ALA A 81 -13.16 7.13 -16.05
CA ALA A 81 -12.70 8.28 -16.82
C ALA A 81 -12.21 9.48 -15.97
N THR A 82 -12.54 9.54 -14.68
CA THR A 82 -12.26 10.74 -13.85
C THR A 82 -10.99 10.68 -13.01
N SER A 83 -10.28 9.54 -12.93
CA SER A 83 -9.05 9.43 -12.12
C SER A 83 -7.74 9.73 -12.88
N THR A 84 -7.77 9.98 -14.19
CA THR A 84 -6.60 10.50 -14.92
C THR A 84 -6.76 11.99 -15.18
N ALA A 85 -6.69 12.79 -14.12
CA ALA A 85 -6.22 14.16 -14.26
C ALA A 85 -4.67 14.11 -14.28
N PRO A 86 -4.00 14.66 -15.30
CA PRO A 86 -2.54 14.74 -15.31
C PRO A 86 -2.08 15.54 -14.08
N PRO A 87 -0.90 15.25 -13.49
CA PRO A 87 -0.38 16.05 -12.39
C PRO A 87 -0.28 17.50 -12.88
N ALA A 88 -1.10 18.37 -12.31
CA ALA A 88 -0.99 19.81 -12.52
C ALA A 88 0.46 20.18 -12.22
N ALA A 89 1.17 20.57 -13.28
CA ALA A 89 2.54 21.04 -13.21
C ALA A 89 2.63 22.08 -12.09
N THR A 90 3.31 21.72 -11.00
CA THR A 90 3.75 22.68 -10.01
C THR A 90 4.74 23.58 -10.72
N SER A 91 4.25 24.69 -11.25
CA SER A 91 5.04 25.80 -11.75
C SER A 91 5.76 26.42 -10.57
N SER A 92 6.89 25.81 -10.18
CA SER A 92 7.95 26.54 -9.50
C SER A 92 8.54 27.53 -10.50
N ARG A 93 8.02 28.76 -10.50
CA ARG A 93 8.77 29.91 -10.98
C ARG A 93 9.14 30.77 -9.78
N ARG A 94 10.29 30.42 -9.19
CA ARG A 94 11.14 31.38 -8.47
C ARG A 94 11.44 32.54 -9.42
N ARG A 95 11.08 33.76 -9.02
CA ARG A 95 12.00 34.89 -8.99
C ARG A 95 11.49 35.92 -8.00
#